data_AF-A0A0D7AK49-F1
#
_entry.id   AF-A0A0D7AK49-F1
#
_cell.length_a   1.000
_cell.length_b   1.000
_cell.length_c   1.000
_cell.angle_alpha   90.00
_cell.angle_beta   90.00
_cell.angle_gamma   90.00
#
_symmetry.space_group_name_H-M   'P 1'
#
loop_
_entity.id
_entity.type
_entity.pdbx_description
1 polymer ?
#
loop_
_entity_poly.entity_id
_entity_poly.type
_entity_poly.pdbx_seq_one_letter_code
_entity_poly.pdbx_strand_id
1 'polypeptide(L)'
;MVIFQVFNFVCLVGGSCIAGLGYQWIPNLDGIYIVPSKEATAVYMHSVIYTFFALFALLGLAACATRQRILVMAYTYLSALLLIFVIASGSLTLSVLSNPSQAWYIPLCLNKPLKYSTMQQLCRGGQGYMKGVAIAIFLSTLILQIEAIVLGFCYLTRLTEEEKNQNQNQTRVHIPELMGQPVQVGQQKSNPPYTFSTFSHN
;
A
#
# COMPACT_ATOMS: atom_id res chain seq x y z
N MET A 1 -2.41 14.81 -5.61
CA MET A 1 -3.64 14.24 -5.01
C MET A 1 -4.23 13.13 -5.86
N VAL A 2 -4.49 13.36 -7.17
CA VAL A 2 -5.05 12.34 -8.09
C VAL A 2 -4.23 11.05 -8.12
N ILE A 3 -2.89 11.14 -8.20
CA ILE A 3 -1.99 9.96 -8.24
C ILE A 3 -2.19 9.05 -7.02
N PHE A 4 -2.29 9.65 -5.83
CA PHE A 4 -2.49 8.89 -4.58
C PHE A 4 -3.87 8.23 -4.51
N GLN A 5 -4.91 8.87 -5.05
CA GLN A 5 -6.25 8.26 -5.16
C GLN A 5 -6.26 7.09 -6.14
N VAL A 6 -5.67 7.26 -7.32
CA VAL A 6 -5.56 6.20 -8.34
C VAL A 6 -4.79 5.00 -7.78
N PHE A 7 -3.67 5.26 -7.11
CA PHE A 7 -2.88 4.23 -6.45
C PHE A 7 -3.71 3.42 -5.43
N ASN A 8 -4.37 4.09 -4.47
CA ASN A 8 -5.17 3.40 -3.47
C ASN A 8 -6.36 2.66 -4.10
N PHE A 9 -6.94 3.18 -5.18
CA PHE A 9 -8.00 2.48 -5.91
C PHE A 9 -7.50 1.18 -6.56
N VAL A 10 -6.33 1.21 -7.21
CA VAL A 10 -5.71 0.01 -7.80
C VAL A 10 -5.40 -1.02 -6.71
N CYS A 11 -4.85 -0.59 -5.57
CA CYS A 11 -4.59 -1.47 -4.44
C CYS A 11 -5.88 -2.08 -3.86
N LEU A 12 -6.97 -1.29 -3.79
CA LEU A 12 -8.26 -1.77 -3.33
C LEU A 12 -8.80 -2.87 -4.25
N VAL A 13 -8.88 -2.60 -5.56
CA VAL A 13 -9.40 -3.57 -6.53
C VAL A 13 -8.54 -4.82 -6.56
N GLY A 14 -7.21 -4.67 -6.63
CA GLY A 14 -6.27 -5.78 -6.63
C GLY A 14 -6.37 -6.63 -5.36
N GLY A 15 -6.35 -5.99 -4.19
CA GLY A 15 -6.46 -6.68 -2.89
C GLY A 15 -7.81 -7.39 -2.73
N SER A 16 -8.91 -6.75 -3.12
CA SER A 16 -10.25 -7.34 -3.06
C SER A 16 -10.41 -8.53 -4.01
N CYS A 17 -9.87 -8.47 -5.24
CA CYS A 17 -9.89 -9.60 -6.16
C CYS A 17 -9.12 -10.81 -5.60
N ILE A 18 -7.91 -10.59 -5.08
CA ILE A 18 -7.09 -11.67 -4.51
C ILE A 18 -7.76 -12.28 -3.28
N ALA A 19 -8.28 -11.44 -2.37
CA ALA A 19 -9.01 -11.91 -1.19
C ALA A 19 -10.27 -12.71 -1.58
N GLY A 20 -11.05 -12.20 -2.54
CA GLY A 20 -12.26 -12.87 -3.02
C GLY A 20 -11.97 -14.25 -3.64
N LEU A 21 -10.93 -14.35 -4.47
CA LEU A 21 -10.47 -15.63 -4.98
C LEU A 21 -10.03 -16.55 -3.84
N GLY A 22 -9.24 -16.06 -2.88
CA GLY A 22 -8.82 -16.85 -1.72
C GLY A 22 -9.99 -17.48 -0.97
N TYR A 23 -11.02 -16.70 -0.65
CA TYR A 23 -12.24 -17.19 0.02
C TYR A 23 -13.07 -18.16 -0.82
N GLN A 24 -13.13 -17.96 -2.14
CA GLN A 24 -13.85 -18.87 -3.03
C GLN A 24 -13.17 -20.24 -3.13
N TRP A 25 -11.84 -20.29 -3.00
CA TRP A 25 -11.09 -21.54 -3.10
C TRP A 25 -11.16 -22.39 -1.83
N ILE A 26 -11.22 -21.78 -0.64
CA ILE A 26 -11.25 -22.48 0.65
C ILE A 26 -12.29 -23.61 0.73
N PRO A 27 -13.59 -23.39 0.47
CA PRO A 27 -14.60 -24.45 0.60
C PRO A 27 -14.46 -25.55 -0.46
N ASN A 28 -13.80 -25.27 -1.59
CA ASN A 28 -13.58 -26.25 -2.65
C ASN A 28 -12.40 -27.19 -2.34
N LEU A 29 -11.54 -26.85 -1.37
CA LEU A 29 -10.40 -27.69 -0.99
C LEU A 29 -10.86 -28.96 -0.25
N ASP A 30 -11.90 -28.87 0.58
CA ASP A 30 -12.39 -29.99 1.39
C ASP A 30 -13.04 -31.11 0.56
N GLY A 31 -13.53 -30.82 -0.64
CA GLY A 31 -14.29 -31.78 -1.46
C GLY A 31 -13.45 -32.63 -2.43
N ILE A 32 -12.27 -32.16 -2.85
CA ILE A 32 -11.55 -32.74 -4.02
C ILE A 32 -10.13 -33.20 -3.69
N TYR A 33 -9.45 -32.56 -2.72
CA TYR A 33 -8.06 -32.86 -2.41
C TYR A 33 -7.88 -33.02 -0.90
N ILE A 34 -7.25 -34.11 -0.47
CA ILE A 34 -6.75 -34.23 0.91
C ILE A 34 -5.57 -33.26 1.04
N VAL A 35 -5.87 -31.99 1.28
CA VAL A 35 -4.88 -30.94 1.51
C VAL A 35 -4.42 -31.05 2.96
N PRO A 36 -3.11 -31.09 3.23
CA PRO A 36 -2.60 -31.06 4.59
C PRO A 36 -3.17 -29.82 5.31
N SER A 37 -3.68 -29.99 6.53
CA SER A 37 -4.31 -28.89 7.31
C SER A 37 -3.44 -27.63 7.41
N LYS A 38 -2.12 -27.79 7.35
CA LYS A 38 -1.14 -26.69 7.34
C LYS A 38 -1.21 -25.80 6.10
N GLU A 39 -1.45 -26.38 4.92
CA GLU A 39 -1.55 -25.61 3.67
C GLU A 39 -2.86 -24.85 3.57
N ALA A 40 -3.98 -25.47 3.97
CA ALA A 40 -5.27 -24.79 4.04
C ALA A 40 -5.21 -23.57 4.97
N THR A 41 -4.53 -23.71 6.13
CA THR A 41 -4.30 -22.61 7.06
C THR A 41 -3.49 -21.48 6.40
N ALA A 42 -2.48 -21.80 5.59
CA ALA A 42 -1.66 -20.78 4.92
C ALA A 42 -2.45 -19.96 3.89
N VAL A 43 -3.33 -20.61 3.11
CA VAL A 43 -4.23 -19.94 2.16
C VAL A 43 -5.24 -19.06 2.88
N TYR A 44 -5.79 -19.54 4.01
CA TYR A 44 -6.69 -18.77 4.85
C TYR A 44 -6.00 -17.51 5.41
N MET A 45 -4.80 -17.67 5.97
CA MET A 45 -4.01 -16.53 6.47
C MET A 45 -3.70 -15.51 5.38
N HIS A 46 -3.36 -15.94 4.16
CA HIS A 46 -3.15 -15.02 3.04
C HIS A 46 -4.42 -14.24 2.69
N SER A 47 -5.57 -14.92 2.62
CA SER A 47 -6.85 -14.28 2.30
C SER A 47 -7.22 -13.20 3.33
N VAL A 48 -6.96 -13.48 4.61
CA VAL A 48 -7.14 -12.52 5.71
C VAL A 48 -6.20 -11.32 5.56
N ILE A 49 -4.91 -11.56 5.27
CA ILE A 49 -3.92 -10.48 5.06
C ILE A 49 -4.33 -9.58 3.90
N TYR A 50 -4.72 -10.14 2.75
CA TYR A 50 -5.17 -9.35 1.60
C TYR A 50 -6.47 -8.57 1.88
N THR A 51 -7.33 -9.09 2.74
CA THR A 51 -8.52 -8.37 3.22
C THR A 51 -8.11 -7.16 4.05
N PHE A 52 -7.12 -7.30 4.95
CA PHE A 52 -6.55 -6.15 5.64
C PHE A 52 -5.96 -5.15 4.65
N PHE A 53 -5.17 -5.56 3.66
CA PHE A 53 -4.68 -4.65 2.63
C PHE A 53 -5.79 -3.87 1.91
N ALA A 54 -6.91 -4.51 1.59
CA ALA A 54 -8.07 -3.83 1.01
C ALA A 54 -8.67 -2.80 1.98
N LEU A 55 -8.80 -3.12 3.27
CA LEU A 55 -9.25 -2.17 4.30
C LEU A 55 -8.29 -0.98 4.45
N PHE A 56 -6.99 -1.22 4.38
CA PHE A 56 -5.98 -0.16 4.39
C PHE A 56 -6.09 0.76 3.18
N ALA A 57 -6.34 0.19 2.00
CA ALA A 57 -6.60 0.97 0.79
C ALA A 57 -7.87 1.83 0.92
N LEU A 58 -8.93 1.29 1.55
CA LEU A 58 -10.13 2.06 1.89
C LEU A 58 -9.83 3.21 2.87
N LEU A 59 -9.01 2.97 3.90
CA LEU A 59 -8.58 4.03 4.82
C LEU A 59 -7.77 5.11 4.09
N GLY A 60 -6.89 4.72 3.16
CA GLY A 60 -6.16 5.66 2.31
C GLY A 60 -7.10 6.52 1.46
N LEU A 61 -8.11 5.91 0.82
CA LEU A 61 -9.13 6.63 0.07
C LEU A 61 -9.96 7.57 0.96
N ALA A 62 -10.36 7.11 2.15
CA ALA A 62 -11.11 7.92 3.12
C ALA A 62 -10.27 9.12 3.62
N ALA A 63 -8.97 8.92 3.84
CA ALA A 63 -8.05 9.99 4.22
C ALA A 63 -7.91 11.04 3.10
N CYS A 64 -7.90 10.61 1.83
CA CYS A 64 -7.95 11.53 0.68
C CYS A 64 -9.25 12.34 0.64
N ALA A 65 -10.38 11.67 0.83
CA ALA A 65 -11.71 12.25 0.66
C ALA A 65 -12.03 13.27 1.77
N THR A 66 -11.73 12.92 3.01
CA THR A 66 -12.03 13.75 4.19
C THR A 66 -11.05 14.90 4.40
N ARG A 67 -9.83 14.82 3.82
CA ARG A 67 -8.72 15.75 4.05
C ARG A 67 -8.37 15.97 5.54
N GLN A 68 -8.75 15.05 6.41
CA GLN A 68 -8.45 15.17 7.84
C GLN A 68 -7.01 14.74 8.12
N ARG A 69 -6.24 15.63 8.74
CA ARG A 69 -4.84 15.39 9.11
C ARG A 69 -4.64 14.15 9.98
N ILE A 70 -5.55 13.91 10.92
CA ILE A 70 -5.48 12.75 11.84
C ILE A 70 -5.57 11.44 11.05
N LEU A 71 -6.49 11.34 10.09
CA LEU A 71 -6.67 10.14 9.26
C LEU A 71 -5.44 9.88 8.38
N VAL A 72 -4.85 10.92 7.79
CA VAL A 72 -3.62 10.78 7.00
C VAL A 72 -2.44 10.35 7.87
N MET A 73 -2.30 10.91 9.07
CA MET A 73 -1.25 10.50 10.01
C MET A 73 -1.42 9.03 10.41
N ALA A 74 -2.63 8.64 10.82
CA ALA A 74 -2.92 7.26 11.20
C ALA A 74 -2.63 6.29 10.05
N TYR A 75 -3.05 6.62 8.82
CA TYR A 75 -2.75 5.83 7.62
C TYR A 75 -1.23 5.68 7.39
N THR A 76 -0.47 6.77 7.52
CA THR A 76 0.99 6.77 7.28
C THR A 76 1.72 5.93 8.32
N TYR A 77 1.39 6.07 9.61
CA TYR A 77 1.97 5.26 10.69
C TYR A 77 1.62 3.79 10.55
N LEU A 78 0.35 3.48 10.25
CA LEU A 78 -0.10 2.11 10.09
C LEU A 78 0.56 1.46 8.86
N SER A 79 0.74 2.21 7.77
CA SER A 79 1.48 1.75 6.58
C SER A 79 2.94 1.46 6.88
N ALA A 80 3.60 2.27 7.72
CA ALA A 80 4.97 2.04 8.16
C ALA A 80 5.10 0.77 9.02
N LEU A 81 4.16 0.54 9.95
CA LEU A 81 4.12 -0.70 10.74
C LEU A 81 3.89 -1.93 9.84
N LEU A 82 2.97 -1.80 8.88
CA LEU A 82 2.70 -2.88 7.93
C LEU A 82 3.92 -3.17 7.05
N LEU A 83 4.70 -2.16 6.66
CA LEU A 83 5.95 -2.35 5.91
C LEU A 83 6.95 -3.20 6.70
N ILE A 84 7.12 -2.93 8.00
CA ILE A 84 8.02 -3.73 8.87
C ILE A 84 7.54 -5.18 8.91
N PHE A 85 6.23 -5.40 9.05
CA PHE A 85 5.64 -6.73 9.06
C PHE A 85 5.82 -7.46 7.71
N VAL A 86 5.67 -6.76 6.60
CA VAL A 86 5.90 -7.29 5.25
C VAL A 86 7.36 -7.69 5.06
N ILE A 87 8.31 -6.87 5.49
CA ILE A 87 9.75 -7.20 5.41
C ILE A 87 10.07 -8.44 6.27
N ALA A 88 9.58 -8.49 7.51
CA ALA A 88 9.79 -9.63 8.41
C ALA A 88 9.17 -10.93 7.85
N SER A 89 7.92 -10.88 7.41
CA SER A 89 7.24 -12.04 6.82
C SER A 89 7.88 -12.47 5.50
N GLY A 90 8.20 -11.53 4.61
CA GLY A 90 8.82 -11.82 3.33
C GLY A 90 10.21 -12.41 3.44
N SER A 91 11.05 -11.92 4.37
CA SER A 91 12.37 -12.52 4.65
C SER A 91 12.27 -13.95 5.18
N LEU A 92 11.29 -14.24 6.05
CA LEU A 92 11.00 -15.59 6.51
C LEU A 92 10.54 -16.48 5.35
N THR A 93 9.63 -15.99 4.50
CA THR A 93 9.16 -16.72 3.32
C THR A 93 10.31 -17.03 2.37
N LEU A 94 11.15 -16.04 2.04
CA LEU A 94 12.35 -16.21 1.22
C LEU A 94 13.32 -17.25 1.80
N SER A 95 13.52 -17.25 3.12
CA SER A 95 14.37 -18.23 3.80
C SER A 95 13.82 -19.64 3.69
N VAL A 96 12.51 -19.82 3.86
CA VAL A 96 11.84 -21.12 3.68
C VAL A 96 11.89 -21.56 2.22
N LEU A 97 11.71 -20.64 1.29
CA LEU A 97 11.65 -20.91 -0.15
C LEU A 97 13.04 -21.25 -0.74
N SER A 98 14.09 -20.73 -0.11
CA SER A 98 15.49 -20.99 -0.47
C SER A 98 16.00 -22.34 0.06
N ASN A 99 15.28 -22.96 1.01
CA ASN A 99 15.67 -24.26 1.53
C ASN A 99 15.46 -25.37 0.48
N PRO A 100 16.53 -26.09 0.06
CA PRO A 100 16.45 -27.14 -0.95
C PRO A 100 15.69 -28.38 -0.47
N SER A 101 15.44 -28.51 0.84
CA SER A 101 14.75 -29.66 1.42
C SER A 101 13.32 -29.83 0.93
N GLN A 102 12.67 -28.81 0.34
CA GLN A 102 11.32 -28.91 -0.23
C GLN A 102 11.21 -29.74 -1.51
N ALA A 103 12.30 -30.35 -1.99
CA ALA A 103 12.29 -31.28 -3.12
C ALA A 103 11.38 -32.51 -2.92
N TRP A 104 10.95 -32.79 -1.68
CA TRP A 104 10.06 -33.90 -1.35
C TRP A 104 8.64 -33.79 -1.93
N TYR A 105 8.19 -32.59 -2.34
CA TYR A 105 6.85 -32.41 -2.95
C TYR A 105 6.75 -32.93 -4.38
N ILE A 106 7.86 -32.92 -5.13
CA ILE A 106 7.90 -33.36 -6.53
C ILE A 106 7.45 -34.82 -6.70
N PRO A 107 7.98 -35.81 -5.93
CA PRO A 107 7.53 -37.19 -6.03
C PRO A 107 6.07 -37.37 -5.56
N LEU A 108 5.62 -36.57 -4.58
CA LEU A 108 4.24 -36.62 -4.10
C LEU A 108 3.24 -36.17 -5.18
N CYS A 109 3.62 -35.18 -5.98
CA CYS A 109 2.82 -34.75 -7.12
C CYS A 109 2.82 -35.76 -8.27
N LEU A 110 3.96 -36.41 -8.54
CA LEU A 110 4.10 -37.40 -9.61
C LEU A 110 3.39 -38.72 -9.32
N ASN A 111 3.16 -39.07 -8.05
CA ASN A 111 2.55 -40.34 -7.64
C ASN A 111 1.02 -40.40 -7.78
N LYS A 112 0.34 -39.29 -8.07
CA LYS A 112 -1.10 -39.33 -8.38
C LYS A 112 -1.29 -39.67 -9.87
N PRO A 113 -2.18 -40.61 -10.23
CA PRO A 113 -2.47 -40.97 -11.63
C PRO A 113 -3.19 -39.82 -12.32
N LEU A 114 -2.41 -38.82 -12.72
CA LEU A 114 -2.87 -37.64 -13.41
C LEU A 114 -3.05 -38.02 -14.88
N LYS A 115 -4.30 -38.10 -15.34
CA LYS A 115 -4.66 -38.37 -16.75
C LYS A 115 -4.19 -37.26 -17.71
N TYR A 116 -3.71 -36.12 -17.21
CA TYR A 116 -3.37 -34.95 -18.02
C TYR A 116 -1.85 -34.70 -18.02
N SER A 117 -1.21 -34.90 -19.18
CA SER A 117 0.22 -34.64 -19.43
C SER A 117 0.64 -33.21 -19.08
N THR A 118 -0.26 -32.24 -19.24
CA THR A 118 -0.04 -30.82 -18.90
C THR A 118 0.25 -30.62 -17.41
N MET A 119 -0.42 -31.37 -16.54
CA MET A 119 -0.27 -31.22 -15.09
C MET A 119 1.08 -31.76 -14.58
N GLN A 120 1.66 -32.74 -15.29
CA GLN A 120 2.99 -33.26 -15.00
C GLN A 120 4.09 -32.25 -15.35
N GLN A 121 3.93 -31.49 -16.44
CA GLN A 121 4.82 -30.39 -16.80
C GLN A 121 4.73 -29.24 -15.79
N LEU A 122 3.52 -28.87 -15.34
CA LEU A 122 3.35 -27.89 -14.26
C LEU A 122 4.01 -28.34 -12.96
N CYS A 123 4.02 -29.63 -12.62
CA CYS A 123 4.64 -30.06 -11.37
C CYS A 123 6.18 -30.08 -11.40
N ARG A 124 6.80 -30.31 -12.56
CA ARG A 124 8.27 -30.25 -12.69
C ARG A 124 8.80 -28.82 -12.92
N GLY A 125 8.10 -28.01 -13.71
CA GLY A 125 8.53 -26.64 -14.05
C GLY A 125 7.93 -25.55 -13.16
N GLY A 126 6.77 -25.80 -12.57
CA GLY A 126 6.00 -24.77 -11.86
C GLY A 126 6.67 -24.27 -10.58
N GLN A 127 7.49 -25.09 -9.91
CA GLN A 127 8.14 -24.67 -8.67
C GLN A 127 9.13 -23.50 -8.92
N GLY A 128 9.95 -23.56 -9.97
CA GLY A 128 10.87 -22.47 -10.31
C GLY A 128 10.14 -21.19 -10.68
N TYR A 129 9.09 -21.33 -11.50
CA TYR A 129 8.28 -20.20 -11.95
C TYR A 129 7.54 -19.52 -10.78
N MET A 130 6.88 -20.29 -9.93
CA MET A 130 6.14 -19.76 -8.78
C MET A 130 7.06 -19.06 -7.76
N LYS A 131 8.29 -19.55 -7.58
CA LYS A 131 9.29 -18.83 -6.76
C LYS A 131 9.62 -17.47 -7.34
N GLY A 132 9.91 -17.39 -8.64
CA GLY A 132 10.21 -16.13 -9.32
C GLY A 132 9.05 -15.14 -9.22
N VAL A 133 7.82 -15.61 -9.47
CA VAL A 133 6.61 -14.79 -9.37
C VAL A 133 6.39 -14.29 -7.94
N ALA A 134 6.56 -15.14 -6.92
CA ALA A 134 6.41 -14.74 -5.52
C ALA A 134 7.41 -13.65 -5.13
N ILE A 135 8.67 -13.76 -5.55
CA ILE A 135 9.71 -12.75 -5.30
C ILE A 135 9.36 -11.44 -6.01
N ALA A 136 8.90 -11.50 -7.26
CA ALA A 136 8.51 -10.32 -8.03
C ALA A 136 7.34 -9.58 -7.37
N ILE A 137 6.31 -10.31 -6.93
CA ILE A 137 5.16 -9.75 -6.22
C ILE A 137 5.61 -9.11 -4.90
N PHE A 138 6.48 -9.78 -4.16
CA PHE A 138 7.03 -9.27 -2.90
C PHE A 138 7.78 -7.93 -3.09
N LEU A 139 8.71 -7.88 -4.04
CA LEU A 139 9.47 -6.65 -4.34
C LEU A 139 8.56 -5.53 -4.83
N SER A 140 7.60 -5.85 -5.71
CA SER A 140 6.64 -4.87 -6.21
C SER A 140 5.81 -4.29 -5.06
N THR A 141 5.33 -5.14 -4.15
CA THR A 141 4.56 -4.72 -2.98
C THR A 141 5.38 -3.80 -2.08
N LEU A 142 6.66 -4.12 -1.87
CA LEU A 142 7.56 -3.34 -1.05
C LEU A 142 7.80 -1.94 -1.62
N ILE A 143 8.02 -1.83 -2.94
CA ILE A 143 8.17 -0.54 -3.63
C ILE A 143 6.89 0.30 -3.48
N LEU A 144 5.73 -0.30 -3.81
CA LEU A 144 4.44 0.39 -3.72
C LEU A 144 4.16 0.89 -2.30
N GLN A 145 4.56 0.13 -1.28
CA GLN A 145 4.35 0.50 0.11
C GLN A 145 5.28 1.62 0.59
N ILE A 146 6.53 1.66 0.11
CA ILE A 146 7.43 2.79 0.34
C ILE A 146 6.87 4.06 -0.31
N GLU A 147 6.41 3.96 -1.56
CA GLU A 147 5.80 5.08 -2.27
C GLU A 147 4.56 5.62 -1.53
N ALA A 148 3.71 4.72 -1.02
CA ALA A 148 2.54 5.10 -0.23
C ALA A 148 2.91 5.91 1.03
N ILE A 149 3.98 5.51 1.73
CA ILE A 149 4.48 6.20 2.93
C ILE A 149 5.03 7.58 2.55
N VAL A 150 5.85 7.67 1.50
CA VAL A 150 6.41 8.96 1.02
C VAL A 150 5.28 9.92 0.62
N LEU A 151 4.29 9.44 -0.14
CA LEU A 151 3.12 10.23 -0.52
C LEU A 151 2.32 10.69 0.70
N GLY A 152 2.16 9.82 1.71
CA GLY A 152 1.53 10.16 2.99
C GLY A 152 2.24 11.32 3.69
N PHE A 153 3.56 11.27 3.81
CA PHE A 153 4.36 12.34 4.41
C PHE A 153 4.29 13.64 3.62
N CYS A 154 4.43 13.60 2.29
CA CYS A 154 4.29 14.79 1.45
C CYS A 154 2.90 15.44 1.62
N TYR A 155 1.86 14.62 1.72
CA TYR A 155 0.49 15.10 1.90
C TYR A 155 0.28 15.71 3.30
N LEU A 156 0.87 15.14 4.35
CA LEU A 156 0.84 15.72 5.70
C LEU A 156 1.52 17.09 5.77
N THR A 157 2.65 17.26 5.10
CA THR A 157 3.35 18.54 5.04
C THR A 157 2.46 19.60 4.38
N ARG A 158 1.80 19.26 3.27
CA ARG A 158 0.85 20.16 2.58
C ARG A 158 -0.34 20.56 3.46
N LEU A 159 -0.98 19.61 4.13
CA LEU A 159 -2.08 19.91 5.05
C LEU A 159 -1.63 20.82 6.20
N THR A 160 -0.40 20.63 6.69
CA THR A 160 0.16 21.46 7.76
C THR A 160 0.45 22.89 7.29
N GLU A 161 0.89 23.07 6.04
CA GLU A 161 1.06 24.40 5.42
C GLU A 161 -0.29 25.11 5.25
N GLU A 162 -1.31 24.41 4.75
CA GLU A 162 -2.67 24.94 4.57
C GLU A 162 -3.28 25.39 5.90
N GLU A 163 -3.14 24.60 6.96
CA GLU A 163 -3.63 24.91 8.31
C GLU A 163 -2.95 26.18 8.88
N LYS A 164 -1.63 26.32 8.69
CA LYS A 164 -0.89 27.53 9.12
C LYS A 164 -1.35 28.78 8.37
N ASN A 165 -1.55 28.67 7.05
CA ASN A 165 -1.99 29.78 6.22
C ASN A 165 -3.42 30.24 6.57
N GLN A 166 -4.31 29.29 6.89
CA GLN A 166 -5.66 29.61 7.36
C GLN A 166 -5.65 30.35 8.70
N ASN A 167 -4.87 29.87 9.67
CA ASN A 167 -4.75 30.50 10.98
C ASN A 167 -4.19 31.93 10.87
N GLN A 168 -3.21 32.15 10.01
CA GLN A 168 -2.63 33.49 9.80
C GLN A 168 -3.63 34.47 9.16
N ASN A 169 -4.44 34.00 8.21
CA ASN A 169 -5.49 34.83 7.60
C ASN A 169 -6.59 35.17 8.61
N GLN A 170 -6.99 34.24 9.46
CA GLN A 170 -8.01 34.50 10.49
C GLN A 170 -7.56 35.56 11.50
N THR A 171 -6.28 35.55 11.91
CA THR A 171 -5.72 36.59 12.80
C THR A 171 -5.72 37.98 12.17
N ARG A 172 -5.58 38.10 10.83
CA ARG A 172 -5.63 39.40 10.16
C ARG A 172 -7.03 40.01 10.10
N VAL A 173 -8.08 39.20 9.94
CA VAL A 173 -9.46 39.70 9.85
C VAL A 173 -10.00 40.16 11.20
N HIS A 174 -9.46 39.65 12.31
CA HIS A 174 -9.92 39.97 13.66
C HIS A 174 -9.22 41.15 14.33
N ILE A 175 -8.38 41.92 13.64
CA ILE A 175 -7.95 43.24 14.14
C ILE A 175 -9.19 44.15 14.06
N PRO A 176 -9.87 44.44 15.18
CA PRO A 176 -11.06 45.26 15.15
C PRO A 176 -10.64 46.64 14.64
N GLU A 177 -11.48 47.21 13.79
CA GLU A 177 -11.40 48.57 13.26
C GLU A 177 -11.62 49.61 14.39
N LEU A 178 -10.92 49.45 15.50
CA LEU A 178 -10.96 50.31 16.67
C LEU A 178 -9.89 51.39 16.55
N MET A 179 -9.79 52.04 15.38
CA MET A 179 -9.14 53.32 15.24
C MET A 179 -9.89 54.16 14.23
N GLY A 180 -10.84 54.96 14.74
CA GLY A 180 -11.15 56.27 14.16
C GLY A 180 -9.96 57.24 14.30
N GLN A 181 -8.76 56.83 13.88
CA GLN A 181 -7.61 57.71 13.74
C GLN A 181 -7.02 57.54 12.34
N PRO A 182 -6.90 58.63 11.56
CA PRO A 182 -6.27 58.59 10.25
C PRO A 182 -4.78 58.33 10.43
N VAL A 183 -4.38 57.08 10.20
CA VAL A 183 -2.96 56.71 10.08
C VAL A 183 -2.46 57.25 8.73
N GLN A 184 -1.57 58.23 8.81
CA GLN A 184 -0.86 58.80 7.66
C GLN A 184 -0.16 57.67 6.88
N VAL A 185 -0.51 57.55 5.61
CA VAL A 185 0.03 56.57 4.67
C VAL A 185 1.49 56.90 4.38
N GLY A 186 2.41 56.24 5.09
CA GLY A 186 3.80 56.15 4.70
C GLY A 186 3.93 55.23 3.49
N GLN A 187 4.38 55.77 2.36
CA GLN A 187 4.60 55.04 1.12
C GLN A 187 5.47 53.79 1.34
N GLN A 188 4.84 52.62 1.33
CA GLN A 188 5.52 51.35 1.41
C GLN A 188 6.09 50.99 0.04
N LYS A 189 7.41 51.18 -0.08
CA LYS A 189 8.25 50.86 -1.24
C LYS A 189 7.99 49.42 -1.70
N SER A 190 7.45 49.27 -2.91
CA SER A 190 7.20 47.99 -3.55
C SER A 190 8.51 47.24 -3.79
N ASN A 191 8.70 46.08 -3.17
CA ASN A 191 9.75 45.16 -3.56
C ASN A 191 9.32 44.41 -4.83
N PRO A 192 10.22 44.21 -5.80
CA PRO A 192 9.89 43.57 -7.07
C PRO A 192 9.54 42.09 -6.90
N PRO A 193 8.74 41.53 -7.83
CA PRO A 193 8.27 40.14 -7.77
C PRO A 193 9.44 39.16 -7.89
N TYR A 194 9.43 38.15 -7.00
CA TYR A 194 10.33 37.02 -7.04
C TYR A 194 10.09 36.19 -8.31
N THR A 195 11.07 36.17 -9.22
CA THR A 195 11.13 35.26 -10.36
C THR A 195 11.39 33.84 -9.87
N PHE A 196 10.44 32.95 -10.12
CA PHE A 196 10.51 31.52 -9.84
C PHE A 196 11.39 30.84 -10.90
N SER A 197 12.61 30.43 -10.54
CA SER A 197 13.49 29.64 -11.40
C SER A 197 13.04 28.18 -11.39
N THR A 198 12.54 27.71 -12.52
CA THR A 198 12.24 26.30 -12.80
C THR A 198 13.53 25.48 -12.81
N PHE A 199 13.68 24.57 -11.85
CA PHE A 199 14.70 23.53 -11.86
C PHE A 199 14.29 22.44 -12.86
N SER A 200 15.02 22.35 -13.98
CA SER A 200 14.97 21.25 -14.94
C SER A 200 16.03 20.23 -14.54
N HIS A 201 15.63 19.00 -14.24
CA HIS A 201 16.54 17.87 -14.08
C HIS A 201 16.49 17.03 -15.38
N ASN A 202 17.64 16.95 -16.05
CA ASN A 202 18.00 15.87 -16.97
C ASN A 202 18.30 14.59 -16.18
#